data_AF-A0A7L7VVB9-F1
#
_entry.id   AF-A0A7L7VVB9-F1
#
_cell.length_a   1.000
_cell.length_b   1.000
_cell.length_c   1.000
_cell.angle_alpha   90.00
_cell.angle_beta   90.00
_cell.angle_gamma   90.00
#
_symmetry.space_group_name_H-M   'P 1'
#
loop_
_entity.id
_entity.type
_entity.pdbx_description
1 polymer ?
#
loop_
_entity_poly.entity_id
_entity_poly.type
_entity_poly.pdbx_seq_one_letter_code
_entity_poly.pdbx_strand_id
1 'polypeptide(L)'
;MSDTTPFEGTFKEMFRRHAAGVAIITVNYNGEPYGFTATSVASLSAQPPRFTFNMARSSSSWPAVANATHLGVHMLGLENQALADRFARTKDRFGGDHWELGPHDVPVLKDVAGWLIGKIQMRLSFENNAVVVVEVVEGAVGEDGSPLLYHSGSYGQPVPLDYEI
;
A
#
# COMPACT_ATOMS: atom_id res chain seq x y z
N MET A 1 3.87 16.62 -32.34
CA MET A 1 3.18 15.38 -32.72
C MET A 1 3.37 14.39 -31.58
N SER A 2 2.45 14.33 -30.61
CA SER A 2 2.47 13.28 -29.59
C SER A 2 1.60 12.14 -30.07
N ASP A 3 2.26 11.04 -30.42
CA ASP A 3 1.63 9.78 -30.76
C ASP A 3 1.08 9.16 -29.45
N THR A 4 -0.09 9.62 -29.00
CA THR A 4 -0.83 8.89 -27.96
C THR A 4 -1.21 7.56 -28.56
N THR A 5 -0.57 6.49 -28.09
CA THR A 5 -0.84 5.15 -28.61
C THR A 5 -2.33 4.85 -28.47
N PRO A 6 -2.97 4.22 -29.48
CA PRO A 6 -4.43 4.13 -29.61
C PRO A 6 -5.16 3.47 -28.43
N PHE A 7 -4.44 2.92 -27.45
CA PHE A 7 -4.98 2.16 -26.32
C PHE A 7 -4.69 2.76 -24.94
N GLU A 8 -3.97 3.89 -24.82
CA GLU A 8 -3.68 4.50 -23.52
C GLU A 8 -4.95 4.88 -22.73
N GLY A 9 -5.92 5.47 -23.42
CA GLY A 9 -7.21 5.82 -22.82
C GLY A 9 -7.96 4.58 -22.33
N THR A 10 -8.02 3.54 -23.16
CA THR A 10 -8.65 2.26 -22.82
C THR A 10 -8.01 1.61 -21.61
N PHE A 11 -6.68 1.55 -21.55
CA PHE A 11 -5.95 1.00 -20.41
C PHE A 11 -6.31 1.75 -19.10
N LYS A 12 -6.25 3.08 -19.12
CA LYS A 12 -6.59 3.90 -17.94
C LYS A 12 -8.05 3.70 -17.52
N GLU A 13 -8.96 3.62 -18.48
CA GLU A 13 -10.39 3.41 -18.22
C GLU A 13 -10.67 2.04 -17.58
N MET A 14 -9.99 0.98 -18.03
CA MET A 14 -10.14 -0.35 -17.44
C MET A 14 -9.67 -0.37 -15.98
N PHE A 15 -8.53 0.26 -15.66
CA PHE A 15 -8.08 0.37 -14.26
C PHE A 15 -8.92 1.33 -13.42
N ARG A 16 -9.56 2.34 -14.02
CA ARG A 16 -10.55 3.17 -13.32
C ARG A 16 -11.76 2.36 -12.85
N ARG A 17 -12.17 1.36 -13.64
CA ARG A 17 -13.30 0.45 -13.37
C ARG A 17 -12.95 -0.73 -12.47
N HIS A 18 -11.66 -0.95 -12.19
CA HIS A 18 -11.22 -2.04 -11.33
C HIS A 18 -11.07 -1.54 -9.89
N ALA A 19 -11.96 -1.98 -9.00
CA ALA A 19 -11.89 -1.64 -7.60
C ALA A 19 -10.68 -2.30 -6.92
N ALA A 20 -10.18 -1.68 -5.86
CA ALA A 20 -9.08 -2.21 -5.07
C ALA A 20 -9.30 -1.96 -3.58
N GLY A 21 -8.75 -2.84 -2.74
CA GLY A 21 -8.55 -2.55 -1.33
C GLY A 21 -7.46 -1.48 -1.14
N VAL A 22 -7.53 -0.77 -0.02
CA VAL A 22 -6.55 0.27 0.32
C VAL A 22 -5.61 -0.24 1.41
N ALA A 23 -4.31 -0.04 1.19
CA ALA A 23 -3.27 -0.30 2.16
C ALA A 23 -2.30 0.89 2.28
N ILE A 24 -1.51 0.95 3.34
CA ILE A 24 -0.38 1.87 3.46
C ILE A 24 0.93 1.10 3.59
N ILE A 25 1.88 1.41 2.72
CA ILE A 25 3.26 0.94 2.82
C ILE A 25 4.04 1.95 3.67
N THR A 26 4.88 1.45 4.57
CA THR A 26 5.79 2.24 5.42
C THR A 26 7.18 1.66 5.37
N VAL A 27 8.19 2.50 5.53
CA VAL A 27 9.59 2.11 5.52
C VAL A 27 10.37 3.13 6.32
N ASN A 28 11.32 2.66 7.12
CA ASN A 28 12.32 3.53 7.72
C ASN A 28 13.56 3.52 6.85
N TYR A 29 14.04 4.71 6.48
CA TYR A 29 15.28 4.88 5.76
C TYR A 29 16.21 5.81 6.54
N ASN A 30 17.28 5.25 7.09
CA ASN A 30 18.30 5.97 7.87
C ASN A 30 17.72 6.81 9.03
N GLY A 31 16.70 6.30 9.72
CA GLY A 31 16.06 6.96 10.85
C GLY A 31 14.89 7.87 10.47
N GLU A 32 14.59 8.02 9.17
CA GLU A 32 13.48 8.84 8.69
C GLU A 32 12.32 7.95 8.19
N PRO A 33 11.07 8.20 8.64
CA PRO A 33 9.92 7.43 8.21
C PRO A 33 9.41 7.91 6.85
N TYR A 34 9.21 6.96 5.94
CA TYR A 34 8.56 7.15 4.65
C TYR A 34 7.37 6.21 4.56
N GLY A 35 6.37 6.59 3.77
CA GLY A 35 5.21 5.74 3.54
C GLY A 35 4.24 6.36 2.57
N PHE A 36 3.37 5.54 1.98
CA PHE A 36 2.43 5.96 0.95
C PHE A 36 1.23 5.01 0.89
N THR A 37 0.08 5.54 0.49
CA THR A 37 -1.11 4.74 0.20
C THR A 37 -0.92 3.94 -1.08
N ALA A 38 -1.30 2.67 -1.08
CA ALA A 38 -1.18 1.74 -2.18
C ALA A 38 -2.48 0.97 -2.41
N THR A 39 -2.84 0.80 -3.68
CA THR A 39 -3.99 -0.01 -4.14
C THR A 39 -3.57 -1.21 -4.99
N SER A 40 -2.27 -1.50 -5.02
CA SER A 40 -1.65 -2.56 -5.82
C SER A 40 -1.15 -3.74 -5.00
N VAL A 41 -1.41 -3.73 -3.68
CA VAL A 41 -1.00 -4.82 -2.79
C VAL A 41 -1.75 -6.09 -3.15
N ALA A 42 -1.01 -7.19 -3.34
CA ALA A 42 -1.57 -8.49 -3.65
C ALA A 42 -0.82 -9.60 -2.91
N SER A 43 -1.55 -10.62 -2.46
CA SER A 43 -0.95 -11.86 -1.94
C SER A 43 -0.25 -12.62 -3.07
N LEU A 44 0.93 -13.18 -2.79
CA LEU A 44 1.74 -13.94 -3.75
C LEU A 44 1.90 -15.42 -3.36
N SER A 45 2.22 -15.70 -2.10
CA SER A 45 2.41 -17.09 -1.63
C SER A 45 2.09 -17.21 -0.15
N ALA A 46 1.63 -18.37 0.29
CA ALA A 46 1.40 -18.67 1.71
C ALA A 46 2.63 -19.29 2.41
N GLN A 47 3.44 -20.08 1.69
CA GLN A 47 4.62 -20.75 2.24
C GLN A 47 5.85 -20.57 1.33
N PRO A 48 6.83 -19.74 1.72
CA PRO A 48 6.74 -18.74 2.79
C PRO A 48 5.73 -17.63 2.44
N PRO A 49 5.22 -16.89 3.43
CA PRO A 49 4.21 -15.85 3.22
C PRO A 49 4.81 -14.66 2.46
N ARG A 50 4.23 -14.29 1.32
CA ARG A 50 4.70 -13.18 0.49
C ARG A 50 3.57 -12.35 -0.06
N PHE A 51 3.85 -11.06 -0.26
CA PHE A 51 3.01 -10.15 -1.01
C PHE A 51 3.83 -9.35 -2.02
N THR A 52 3.12 -8.73 -2.97
CA THR A 52 3.69 -7.79 -3.93
C THR A 52 2.95 -6.46 -3.88
N PHE A 53 3.60 -5.42 -4.36
CA PHE A 53 2.95 -4.17 -4.73
C PHE A 53 3.74 -3.46 -5.83
N ASN A 54 3.09 -2.52 -6.49
CA ASN A 54 3.68 -1.70 -7.55
C ASN A 54 3.79 -0.26 -7.07
N MET A 55 4.88 0.42 -7.44
CA MET A 55 5.07 1.84 -7.18
C MET A 55 5.81 2.56 -8.30
N ALA A 56 5.55 3.85 -8.44
CA ALA A 56 6.30 4.72 -9.33
C ALA A 56 7.69 5.01 -8.75
N ARG A 57 8.72 4.98 -9.60
CA ARG A 57 10.10 5.35 -9.24
C ARG A 57 10.27 6.86 -9.00
N SER A 58 9.32 7.66 -9.46
CA SER A 58 9.22 9.09 -9.17
C SER A 58 8.59 9.41 -7.81
N SER A 59 8.07 8.41 -7.09
CA SER A 59 7.54 8.58 -5.74
C SER A 59 8.63 9.13 -4.81
N SER A 60 8.27 10.06 -3.92
CA SER A 60 9.17 10.54 -2.87
C SER A 60 9.65 9.43 -1.93
N SER A 61 8.90 8.33 -1.84
CA SER A 61 9.27 7.15 -1.05
C SER A 61 10.10 6.12 -1.83
N TRP A 62 10.30 6.29 -3.15
CA TRP A 62 11.08 5.33 -3.94
C TRP A 62 12.53 5.18 -3.44
N PRO A 63 13.30 6.25 -3.15
CA PRO A 63 14.64 6.10 -2.61
C PRO A 63 14.68 5.27 -1.31
N ALA A 64 13.70 5.44 -0.43
CA ALA A 64 13.59 4.65 0.79
C ALA A 64 13.29 3.17 0.49
N VAL A 65 12.29 2.88 -0.35
CA VAL A 65 11.94 1.49 -0.72
C VAL A 65 13.05 0.82 -1.53
N ALA A 66 13.81 1.56 -2.33
CA ALA A 66 14.91 1.02 -3.14
C ALA A 66 16.10 0.55 -2.27
N ASN A 67 16.32 1.21 -1.12
CA ASN A 67 17.51 1.00 -0.28
C ASN A 67 17.22 0.27 1.05
N ALA A 68 15.98 0.25 1.53
CA ALA A 68 15.63 -0.41 2.79
C ALA A 68 15.66 -1.94 2.70
N THR A 69 15.76 -2.61 3.84
CA THR A 69 15.63 -4.08 3.90
C THR A 69 14.22 -4.51 4.32
N HIS A 70 13.62 -3.81 5.28
CA HIS A 70 12.29 -4.10 5.81
C HIS A 70 11.31 -2.99 5.46
N LEU A 71 10.04 -3.37 5.32
CA LEU A 71 8.92 -2.45 5.19
C LEU A 71 7.69 -3.00 5.91
N GLY A 72 6.72 -2.14 6.18
CA GLY A 72 5.42 -2.51 6.74
C GLY A 72 4.32 -2.29 5.71
N VAL A 73 3.32 -3.18 5.68
CA VAL A 73 2.04 -2.99 4.97
C VAL A 73 0.90 -2.99 5.98
N HIS A 74 -0.01 -2.03 5.87
CA HIS A 74 -1.14 -1.84 6.78
C HIS A 74 -2.45 -1.95 6.01
N MET A 75 -3.33 -2.84 6.44
CA MET A 75 -4.68 -2.98 5.88
C MET A 75 -5.61 -1.97 6.54
N LEU A 76 -6.40 -1.27 5.73
CA LEU A 76 -7.24 -0.17 6.23
C LEU A 76 -8.72 -0.56 6.30
N GLY A 77 -9.36 -0.19 7.41
CA GLY A 77 -10.81 -0.17 7.57
C GLY A 77 -11.41 1.18 7.23
N LEU A 78 -12.74 1.29 7.27
CA LEU A 78 -13.47 2.54 6.97
C LEU A 78 -13.04 3.72 7.84
N GLU A 79 -12.79 3.46 9.13
CA GLU A 79 -12.30 4.45 10.10
C GLU A 79 -10.94 5.07 9.69
N ASN A 80 -10.17 4.36 8.85
CA ASN A 80 -8.84 4.80 8.43
C ASN A 80 -8.84 5.65 7.14
N GLN A 81 -10.00 6.12 6.66
CA GLN A 81 -10.06 6.94 5.44
C GLN A 81 -9.18 8.20 5.53
N ALA A 82 -9.17 8.88 6.69
CA ALA A 82 -8.35 10.07 6.90
C ALA A 82 -6.85 9.75 6.81
N LEU A 83 -6.44 8.58 7.32
CA LEU A 83 -5.07 8.09 7.23
C LEU A 83 -4.69 7.76 5.78
N ALA A 84 -5.58 7.10 5.03
CA ALA A 84 -5.39 6.83 3.61
C ALA A 84 -5.18 8.12 2.80
N ASP A 85 -6.00 9.16 3.04
CA ASP A 85 -5.87 10.44 2.35
C ASP A 85 -4.56 11.15 2.70
N ARG A 86 -4.20 11.13 3.99
CA ARG A 86 -2.94 11.69 4.49
C ARG A 86 -1.74 11.11 3.75
N PHE A 87 -1.64 9.79 3.67
CA PHE A 87 -0.53 9.09 3.03
C PHE A 87 -0.55 9.15 1.51
N ALA A 88 -1.68 9.54 0.89
CA ALA A 88 -1.79 9.73 -0.55
C ALA A 88 -1.39 11.16 -1.00
N ARG A 89 -1.69 12.19 -0.20
CA ARG A 89 -1.65 13.60 -0.67
C ARG A 89 -0.65 14.49 0.05
N THR A 90 -0.40 14.26 1.33
CA THR A 90 0.38 15.19 2.15
C THR A 90 1.88 14.98 1.99
N LYS A 91 2.66 16.05 2.20
CA LYS A 91 4.12 15.98 2.33
C LYS A 91 4.54 15.52 3.74
N ASP A 92 3.86 16.01 4.78
CA ASP A 92 4.09 15.61 6.16
C ASP A 92 3.14 14.48 6.61
N ARG A 93 3.51 13.26 6.21
CA ARG A 93 2.72 12.05 6.46
C ARG A 93 2.86 11.51 7.88
N PHE A 94 3.95 11.85 8.57
CA PHE A 94 4.33 11.30 9.87
C PHE A 94 4.33 12.32 11.01
N GLY A 95 3.96 13.59 10.78
CA GLY A 95 3.72 14.53 11.88
C GLY A 95 2.55 14.09 12.78
N GLY A 96 2.71 14.10 14.09
CA GLY A 96 1.69 13.64 15.04
C GLY A 96 2.02 12.27 15.62
N ASP A 97 1.03 11.64 16.25
CA ASP A 97 1.17 10.49 17.15
C ASP A 97 0.45 9.23 16.66
N HIS A 98 -0.02 9.22 15.41
CA HIS A 98 -0.74 8.11 14.76
C HIS A 98 0.15 6.92 14.35
N TRP A 99 1.42 6.91 14.76
CA TRP A 99 2.38 5.85 14.44
C TRP A 99 3.48 5.78 15.50
N GLU A 100 4.23 4.68 15.48
CA GLU A 100 5.42 4.46 16.30
C GLU A 100 6.42 3.53 15.61
N LEU A 101 7.64 3.41 16.12
CA LEU A 101 8.61 2.43 15.60
C LEU A 101 8.26 1.04 16.13
N GLY A 102 8.05 0.10 15.22
CA GLY A 102 7.82 -1.32 15.52
C GLY A 102 9.05 -2.19 15.28
N PRO A 103 8.86 -3.51 15.09
CA PRO A 103 9.93 -4.45 14.77
C PRO A 103 10.78 -3.98 13.58
N HIS A 104 12.09 -4.21 13.64
CA HIS A 104 13.06 -3.78 12.63
C HIS A 104 13.06 -2.28 12.32
N ASP A 105 12.66 -1.45 13.30
CA ASP A 105 12.51 -0.01 13.18
C ASP A 105 11.53 0.44 12.08
N VAL A 106 10.61 -0.44 11.67
CA VAL A 106 9.58 -0.10 10.67
C VAL A 106 8.52 0.80 11.31
N PRO A 107 8.08 1.89 10.67
CA PRO A 107 7.00 2.72 11.18
C PRO A 107 5.67 1.94 11.15
N VAL A 108 5.07 1.68 12.31
CA VAL A 108 3.78 0.99 12.45
C VAL A 108 2.70 2.02 12.72
N LEU A 109 1.63 1.98 11.93
CA LEU A 109 0.48 2.88 12.07
C LEU A 109 -0.50 2.32 13.11
N LYS A 110 -1.03 3.21 13.94
CA LYS A 110 -2.03 2.86 14.96
C LYS A 110 -3.41 2.69 14.34
N ASP A 111 -4.28 1.97 15.06
CA ASP A 111 -5.72 1.85 14.79
C ASP A 111 -6.07 1.35 13.38
N VAL A 112 -5.18 0.59 12.73
CA VAL A 112 -5.44 -0.07 11.45
C VAL A 112 -6.04 -1.47 11.65
N ALA A 113 -6.69 -2.02 10.62
CA ALA A 113 -7.27 -3.37 10.67
C ALA A 113 -6.22 -4.48 10.89
N GLY A 114 -4.97 -4.19 10.58
CA GLY A 114 -3.83 -5.05 10.85
C GLY A 114 -2.63 -4.64 10.01
N TRP A 115 -1.47 -5.22 10.31
CA TRP A 115 -0.24 -4.94 9.60
C TRP A 115 0.65 -6.17 9.50
N LEU A 116 1.50 -6.17 8.47
CA LEU A 116 2.57 -7.15 8.26
C LEU A 116 3.88 -6.41 8.05
N ILE A 117 4.96 -6.89 8.66
CA ILE A 117 6.33 -6.47 8.39
C ILE A 117 7.01 -7.56 7.59
N GLY A 118 7.75 -7.15 6.57
CA GLY A 118 8.43 -8.09 5.70
C GLY A 118 9.75 -7.57 5.16
N LYS A 119 10.60 -8.53 4.79
CA LYS A 119 11.88 -8.28 4.14
C LYS A 119 11.68 -8.21 2.62
N ILE A 120 12.16 -7.13 2.01
CA ILE A 120 12.13 -6.96 0.57
C ILE A 120 13.11 -7.94 -0.07
N GLN A 121 12.58 -8.86 -0.88
CA GLN A 121 13.38 -9.89 -1.56
C GLN A 121 13.97 -9.34 -2.87
N MET A 122 13.17 -8.58 -3.62
CA MET A 122 13.63 -7.97 -4.87
C MET A 122 12.74 -6.78 -5.27
N ARG A 123 13.29 -5.93 -6.14
CA ARG A 123 12.53 -4.94 -6.91
C ARG A 123 12.74 -5.20 -8.39
N LEU A 124 11.69 -5.60 -9.10
CA LEU A 124 11.72 -5.70 -10.56
C LEU A 124 11.41 -4.33 -11.14
N SER A 125 12.44 -3.62 -11.58
CA SER A 125 12.34 -2.24 -12.03
C SER A 125 12.23 -2.13 -13.55
N PHE A 126 11.32 -1.28 -13.99
CA PHE A 126 11.18 -0.78 -15.35
C PHE A 126 11.58 0.71 -15.37
N GLU A 127 11.35 1.40 -16.50
CA GLU A 127 11.75 2.79 -16.70
C GLU A 127 11.21 3.68 -15.58
N ASN A 128 9.90 3.64 -15.33
CA ASN A 128 9.22 4.56 -14.41
C ASN A 128 8.56 3.89 -13.20
N ASN A 129 8.49 2.56 -13.16
CA ASN A 129 7.78 1.81 -12.12
C ASN A 129 8.59 0.60 -11.69
N ALA A 130 8.26 0.05 -10.52
CA ALA A 130 8.81 -1.21 -10.06
C ALA A 130 7.74 -2.07 -9.37
N VAL A 131 7.91 -3.38 -9.50
CA VAL A 131 7.24 -4.39 -8.68
C VAL A 131 8.15 -4.71 -7.50
N VAL A 132 7.61 -4.69 -6.29
CA VAL A 132 8.35 -5.04 -5.06
C VAL A 132 7.80 -6.36 -4.53
N VAL A 133 8.69 -7.31 -4.26
CA VAL A 133 8.34 -8.62 -3.66
C VAL A 133 8.83 -8.65 -2.23
N VAL A 134 7.94 -8.99 -1.30
CA VAL A 134 8.20 -8.93 0.14
C VAL A 134 7.87 -10.27 0.77
N GLU A 135 8.78 -10.80 1.57
CA GLU A 135 8.55 -11.97 2.41
C GLU A 135 8.22 -11.52 3.83
N VAL A 136 7.06 -11.93 4.33
CA VAL A 136 6.55 -11.53 5.65
C VAL A 136 7.33 -12.25 6.74
N VAL A 137 7.74 -11.50 7.75
CA VAL A 137 8.50 -12.01 8.91
C VAL A 137 7.79 -11.77 10.23
N GLU A 138 6.86 -10.79 10.28
CA GLU A 138 6.10 -10.45 11.48
C GLU A 138 4.75 -9.82 11.10
N GLY A 139 3.80 -9.79 12.02
CA GLY A 139 2.50 -9.16 11.80
C GLY A 139 1.62 -9.17 13.03
N ALA A 140 0.60 -8.31 13.01
CA ALA A 140 -0.45 -8.27 14.02
C ALA A 140 -1.80 -7.98 13.37
N VAL A 141 -2.85 -8.57 13.95
CA VAL A 141 -4.25 -8.28 13.60
C VAL A 141 -4.72 -7.15 14.51
N GLY A 142 -5.38 -6.15 13.93
CA GLY A 142 -5.98 -5.03 14.64
C GLY A 142 -7.45 -5.29 14.97
N GLU A 143 -8.21 -4.21 15.09
CA GLU A 143 -9.67 -4.31 15.25
C GLU A 143 -10.33 -4.77 13.95
N ASP A 144 -11.34 -5.63 14.08
CA ASP A 144 -12.13 -6.09 12.94
C ASP A 144 -13.10 -4.99 12.48
N GLY A 145 -13.43 -4.99 11.19
CA GLY A 145 -14.29 -3.98 10.60
C GLY A 145 -14.38 -4.07 9.08
N SER A 146 -15.28 -3.29 8.49
CA SER A 146 -15.42 -3.23 7.03
C SER A 146 -14.15 -2.64 6.39
N PRO A 147 -13.58 -3.28 5.35
CA PRO A 147 -12.37 -2.79 4.71
C PRO A 147 -12.64 -1.54 3.88
N LEU A 148 -11.63 -0.67 3.79
CA LEU A 148 -11.66 0.52 2.93
C LEU A 148 -11.38 0.12 1.48
N LEU A 149 -12.28 0.51 0.58
CA LEU A 149 -12.12 0.34 -0.86
C LEU A 149 -11.80 1.67 -1.54
N TYR A 150 -11.12 1.58 -2.68
CA TYR A 150 -10.96 2.70 -3.61
C TYR A 150 -11.39 2.28 -5.01
N HIS A 151 -12.28 3.06 -5.60
CA HIS A 151 -12.80 2.79 -6.93
C HIS A 151 -13.20 4.11 -7.62
N SER A 152 -12.80 4.26 -8.89
CA SER A 152 -13.13 5.42 -9.71
C SER A 152 -12.90 6.79 -9.05
N GLY A 153 -11.82 6.93 -8.27
CA GLY A 153 -11.45 8.21 -7.64
C GLY A 153 -12.08 8.47 -6.27
N SER A 154 -12.85 7.53 -5.74
CA SER A 154 -13.58 7.68 -4.47
C SER A 154 -13.31 6.51 -3.52
N TYR A 155 -13.32 6.82 -2.22
CA TYR A 155 -13.37 5.81 -1.17
C TYR A 155 -14.77 5.19 -1.09
N GLY A 156 -14.85 3.92 -0.69
CA GLY A 156 -16.10 3.20 -0.49
C GLY A 156 -15.94 2.02 0.46
N GLN A 157 -17.04 1.29 0.64
CA GLN A 157 -17.11 0.10 1.48
C GLN A 157 -17.67 -1.08 0.66
N PRO A 158 -17.29 -2.33 0.95
CA PRO A 158 -17.97 -3.47 0.36
C PRO A 158 -19.37 -3.60 0.98
N VAL A 159 -20.36 -3.78 0.13
CA VAL A 159 -21.68 -4.29 0.54
C VAL A 159 -21.78 -5.70 -0.05
N PRO A 160 -21.91 -6.75 0.78
CA PRO A 160 -22.12 -8.10 0.28
C PRO A 160 -23.35 -8.13 -0.63
N LEU A 161 -23.26 -8.88 -1.73
CA LEU A 161 -24.44 -9.15 -2.54
C LEU A 161 -25.30 -10.19 -1.85
N ASP A 162 -26.60 -10.13 -2.08
CA ASP A 162 -27.53 -11.14 -1.61
C ASP A 162 -27.07 -12.52 -2.09
N TYR A 163 -27.02 -13.47 -1.17
CA TYR A 163 -26.66 -14.85 -1.44
C TYR A 163 -27.64 -15.74 -0.68
N GLU A 164 -28.52 -16.44 -1.40
CA GLU A 164 -29.36 -17.49 -0.81
C GLU A 164 -28.48 -18.69 -0.48
N ILE A 165 -28.41 -19.05 0.81
CA ILE A 165 -27.71 -20.24 1.32
C ILE A 165 -28.65 -21.45 1.26
#